data_AF-A0A2V7YV00-F1
#
_entry.id   AF-A0A2V7YV00-F1
#
_cell.length_a   1.000
_cell.length_b   1.000
_cell.length_c   1.000
_cell.angle_alpha   90.00
_cell.angle_beta   90.00
_cell.angle_gamma   90.00
#
_symmetry.space_group_name_H-M   'P 1'
#
loop_
_entity.id
_entity.type
_entity.pdbx_description
1 polymer ?
#
loop_
_entity_poly.entity_id
_entity_poly.type
_entity_poly.pdbx_seq_one_letter_code
_entity_poly.pdbx_strand_id
1 'polypeptide(L)'
;MTPRLVIRISMLLLLALSVVAGAQEPATGHMMHGSGGAPGGHMAGIPQAAAADVASPEAIVNAYYEALSGPAGKKRDWNRFLSLFFPGARLLP
;
A
#
# COMPACT_ATOMS: atom_id res chain seq x y z
N MET A 1 11.80 -43.40 14.43
CA MET A 1 11.17 -42.66 13.31
C MET A 1 12.27 -42.17 12.38
N THR A 2 12.19 -42.46 11.08
CA THR A 2 13.32 -42.25 10.16
C THR A 2 13.54 -40.76 9.87
N PRO A 3 14.80 -40.28 9.79
CA PRO A 3 15.12 -38.86 9.58
C PRO A 3 14.54 -38.31 8.26
N ARG A 4 14.24 -39.19 7.31
CA ARG A 4 13.58 -38.87 6.04
C ARG A 4 12.11 -38.47 6.19
N LEU A 5 11.43 -38.91 7.25
CA LEU A 5 10.03 -38.55 7.53
C LEU A 5 9.94 -37.16 8.20
N VAL A 6 10.89 -36.83 9.07
CA VAL A 6 10.96 -35.52 9.76
C VAL A 6 11.26 -34.38 8.78
N ILE A 7 12.13 -34.62 7.80
CA ILE A 7 12.46 -33.63 6.75
C ILE A 7 11.24 -33.36 5.85
N ARG A 8 10.48 -34.39 5.47
CA ARG A 8 9.27 -34.23 4.65
C ARG A 8 8.16 -33.48 5.38
N ILE A 9 7.98 -33.75 6.67
CA ILE A 9 7.02 -33.03 7.52
C ILE A 9 7.45 -31.56 7.68
N SER A 10 8.73 -31.30 7.91
CA SER A 10 9.26 -29.92 8.03
C SER A 10 9.16 -29.15 6.71
N MET A 11 9.36 -29.81 5.57
CA MET A 11 9.27 -29.19 4.25
C MET A 11 7.80 -28.89 3.85
N LEU A 12 6.85 -29.75 4.24
CA LEU A 12 5.41 -29.48 4.11
C LEU A 12 4.96 -28.35 5.06
N LEU A 13 5.53 -28.27 6.26
CA LEU A 13 5.25 -27.19 7.22
C LEU A 13 5.82 -25.84 6.75
N LEU A 14 6.99 -25.83 6.11
CA LEU A 14 7.62 -24.64 5.52
C LEU A 14 6.92 -24.15 4.25
N LEU A 15 6.27 -25.04 3.48
CA LEU A 15 5.51 -24.65 2.29
C LEU A 15 4.13 -24.05 2.63
N ALA A 16 3.56 -24.38 3.80
CA ALA A 16 2.26 -23.89 4.23
C ALA A 16 2.29 -22.46 4.82
N LEU A 17 3.47 -21.89 5.09
CA LEU A 17 3.61 -20.54 5.66
C LEU A 17 3.65 -19.40 4.63
N SER A 18 3.56 -19.69 3.33
CA SER A 18 3.66 -18.68 2.26
C SER A 18 2.33 -18.02 1.87
N VAL A 19 1.21 -18.33 2.54
CA VAL A 19 -0.05 -17.62 2.33
C VAL A 19 -0.20 -16.56 3.43
N VAL A 20 0.63 -15.51 3.35
CA VAL A 20 0.37 -14.28 4.08
C VAL A 20 -0.47 -13.36 3.19
N ALA A 21 -1.73 -13.24 3.59
CA ALA A 21 -2.52 -12.03 3.52
C ALA A 21 -2.72 -11.38 2.13
N GLY A 22 -3.57 -12.01 1.32
CA GLY A 22 -4.47 -11.27 0.43
C GLY A 22 -5.63 -10.60 1.18
N ALA A 23 -5.39 -10.08 2.39
CA ALA A 23 -6.37 -9.35 3.17
C ALA A 23 -6.43 -7.91 2.65
N GLN A 24 -7.06 -7.75 1.49
CA GLN A 24 -7.60 -6.47 1.09
C GLN A 24 -8.67 -6.12 2.12
N GLU A 25 -8.36 -5.16 3.00
CA GLU A 25 -9.29 -4.68 4.01
C GLU A 25 -10.63 -4.29 3.36
N PRO A 26 -11.74 -4.57 4.05
CA PRO A 26 -13.06 -4.22 3.56
C PRO A 26 -13.11 -2.72 3.29
N ALA A 27 -13.52 -2.38 2.08
CA ALA A 27 -13.68 -1.03 1.60
C ALA A 27 -14.60 -0.22 2.54
N THR A 28 -14.02 0.52 3.48
CA THR A 28 -14.69 1.63 4.14
C THR A 28 -14.60 2.85 3.23
N GLY A 29 -15.72 3.17 2.59
CA GLY A 29 -16.02 4.52 2.12
C GLY A 29 -15.36 4.91 0.80
N HIS A 30 -16.13 4.77 -0.27
CA HIS A 30 -15.95 5.56 -1.49
C HIS A 30 -16.17 7.05 -1.14
N MET A 31 -15.12 7.81 -0.84
CA MET A 31 -15.21 9.26 -0.65
C MET A 31 -14.19 10.02 -1.50
N MET A 32 -14.31 9.89 -2.82
CA MET A 32 -14.00 10.99 -3.73
C MET A 32 -15.34 11.55 -4.24
N HIS A 33 -16.17 12.07 -3.33
CA HIS A 33 -17.29 12.94 -3.66
C HIS A 33 -16.91 14.35 -3.21
N GLY A 34 -16.52 15.19 -4.16
CA GLY A 34 -16.07 16.55 -3.88
C GLY A 34 -17.20 17.45 -3.37
N SER A 35 -16.88 18.35 -2.44
CA SER A 35 -17.26 19.78 -2.44
C SER A 35 -17.12 20.37 -1.04
N GLY A 36 -16.36 21.48 -0.93
CA GLY A 36 -16.45 22.42 0.19
C GLY A 36 -15.74 22.02 1.48
N GLY A 37 -14.42 22.25 1.56
CA GLY A 37 -13.69 22.16 2.82
C GLY A 37 -12.40 22.95 2.76
N ALA A 38 -12.08 23.69 3.82
CA ALA A 38 -10.90 24.53 3.97
C ALA A 38 -9.60 23.86 3.45
N PRO A 39 -8.60 24.64 2.99
CA PRO A 39 -7.31 24.09 2.55
C PRO A 39 -6.75 23.14 3.63
N GLY A 40 -6.68 21.85 3.32
CA GLY A 40 -6.21 20.78 4.21
C GLY A 40 -7.25 19.71 4.60
N GLY A 41 -8.55 19.94 4.41
CA GLY A 41 -9.59 18.98 4.84
C GLY A 41 -9.58 17.64 4.10
N HIS A 42 -9.06 17.59 2.87
CA HIS A 42 -9.00 16.37 2.05
C HIS A 42 -7.89 15.39 2.48
N MET A 43 -6.97 15.80 3.36
CA MET A 43 -5.94 14.91 3.89
C MET A 43 -6.29 14.32 5.26
N ALA A 44 -7.40 14.74 5.87
CA ALA A 44 -7.87 14.15 7.11
C ALA A 44 -8.26 12.68 6.88
N GLY A 45 -7.48 11.76 7.43
CA GLY A 45 -7.69 10.31 7.28
C GLY A 45 -6.78 9.61 6.26
N ILE A 46 -5.85 10.33 5.61
CA ILE A 46 -4.81 9.69 4.80
C ILE A 46 -3.81 9.00 5.76
N PRO A 47 -3.47 7.71 5.54
CA PRO A 47 -2.47 7.03 6.35
C PRO A 47 -1.08 7.64 6.16
N GLN A 48 -0.21 7.49 7.16
CA GLN A 48 1.20 7.84 7.01
C GLN A 48 1.85 7.00 5.89
N ALA A 49 2.77 7.60 5.14
CA ALA A 49 3.54 6.86 4.14
C ALA A 49 4.28 5.67 4.78
N ALA A 50 4.35 4.56 4.05
CA ALA A 50 5.15 3.42 4.46
C ALA A 50 6.62 3.84 4.56
N ALA A 51 7.33 3.42 5.61
CA ALA A 51 8.73 3.81 5.83
C ALA A 51 9.65 3.48 4.64
N ALA A 52 9.36 2.38 3.92
CA ALA A 52 10.11 2.00 2.73
C ALA A 52 9.92 2.98 1.55
N ASP A 53 8.72 3.55 1.40
CA ASP A 53 8.41 4.49 0.30
C ASP A 53 9.06 5.86 0.50
N VAL A 54 9.52 6.17 1.72
CA VAL A 54 10.16 7.46 2.07
C VAL A 54 11.60 7.30 2.58
N ALA A 55 12.20 6.12 2.41
CA ALA A 55 13.54 5.83 2.91
C ALA A 55 14.66 6.61 2.18
N SER A 56 14.41 7.00 0.92
CA SER A 56 15.31 7.82 0.11
C SER A 56 14.53 8.60 -0.96
N PRO A 57 15.14 9.62 -1.59
CA PRO A 57 14.52 10.31 -2.73
C PRO A 57 14.12 9.34 -3.87
N GLU A 58 14.95 8.34 -4.17
CA GLU A 58 14.67 7.33 -5.21
C GLU A 58 13.46 6.47 -4.84
N ALA A 59 13.32 6.12 -3.55
CA ALA A 59 12.17 5.36 -3.07
C ALA A 59 10.87 6.14 -3.25
N ILE A 60 10.88 7.45 -2.98
CA ILE A 60 9.71 8.33 -3.16
C ILE A 60 9.30 8.38 -4.63
N VAL A 61 10.26 8.58 -5.54
CA VAL A 61 10.01 8.63 -6.97
C VAL A 61 9.46 7.29 -7.47
N ASN A 62 10.04 6.17 -7.04
CA ASN A 62 9.55 4.84 -7.42
C ASN A 62 8.12 4.61 -6.90
N ALA A 63 7.86 4.90 -5.63
CA ALA A 63 6.53 4.77 -5.03
C ALA A 63 5.49 5.64 -5.76
N TYR A 64 5.87 6.87 -6.13
CA TYR A 64 5.01 7.77 -6.90
C TYR A 64 4.67 7.18 -8.27
N TYR A 65 5.63 6.67 -9.04
CA TYR A 65 5.36 6.12 -10.36
C TYR A 65 4.63 4.78 -10.32
N GLU A 66 4.93 3.90 -9.36
CA GLU A 66 4.13 2.68 -9.17
C GLU A 66 2.69 3.01 -8.80
N ALA A 67 2.53 3.97 -7.89
CA ALA A 67 1.24 4.42 -7.46
C ALA A 67 0.55 5.27 -8.53
N LEU A 68 1.21 5.94 -9.48
CA LEU A 68 0.51 6.79 -10.48
C LEU A 68 0.38 6.14 -11.87
N SER A 69 1.30 5.27 -12.23
CA SER A 69 1.49 4.74 -13.58
C SER A 69 1.79 3.24 -13.59
N GLY A 70 1.50 2.54 -12.49
CA GLY A 70 1.66 1.09 -12.38
C GLY A 70 0.87 0.29 -13.45
N PRO A 71 1.01 -1.04 -13.45
CA PRO A 71 0.49 -1.91 -14.50
C PRO A 71 -0.98 -1.66 -14.84
N ALA A 72 -1.30 -1.68 -16.14
CA ALA A 72 -2.65 -1.53 -16.63
C ALA A 72 -3.59 -2.59 -16.02
N GLY A 73 -4.83 -2.19 -15.72
CA GLY A 73 -5.85 -3.06 -15.13
C GLY A 73 -5.71 -3.28 -13.61
N LYS A 74 -4.60 -2.87 -12.98
CA LYS A 74 -4.49 -2.90 -11.52
C LYS A 74 -5.27 -1.73 -10.91
N LYS A 75 -6.10 -2.02 -9.90
CA LYS A 75 -6.76 -0.97 -9.12
C LYS A 75 -5.71 -0.08 -8.46
N ARG A 76 -5.95 1.22 -8.55
CA ARG A 76 -5.10 2.25 -8.01
C ARG A 76 -5.21 2.34 -6.48
N ASP A 77 -4.06 2.35 -5.80
CA ASP A 77 -3.95 2.69 -4.39
C ASP A 77 -3.78 4.22 -4.22
N TRP A 78 -4.89 4.91 -4.06
CA TRP A 78 -4.89 6.37 -3.86
C TRP A 78 -4.41 6.79 -2.48
N ASN A 79 -4.53 5.93 -1.46
CA ASN A 79 -4.07 6.25 -0.12
C ASN A 79 -2.54 6.24 -0.07
N ARG A 80 -1.89 5.26 -0.72
CA ARG A 80 -0.43 5.28 -0.91
C ARG A 80 0.03 6.48 -1.73
N PHE A 81 -0.69 6.85 -2.79
CA PHE A 81 -0.35 8.03 -3.57
C PHE A 81 -0.41 9.31 -2.74
N LEU A 82 -1.50 9.53 -2.02
CA LEU A 82 -1.72 10.74 -1.23
C LEU A 82 -0.83 10.82 0.02
N SER A 83 -0.37 9.69 0.56
CA SER A 83 0.52 9.67 1.73
C SER A 83 1.93 10.16 1.43
N LEU A 84 2.34 10.22 0.15
CA LEU A 84 3.64 10.76 -0.28
C LEU A 84 3.72 12.29 -0.20
N PHE A 85 2.60 12.97 0.03
CA PHE A 85 2.54 14.43 0.06
C PHE A 85 2.60 14.97 1.48
N PHE A 86 3.26 16.12 1.63
CA PHE A 86 3.22 16.87 2.88
C PHE A 86 1.78 17.30 3.23
N PRO A 87 1.41 17.33 4.52
CA PRO A 87 0.14 17.88 4.96
C PRO A 87 -0.10 19.29 4.38
N GLY A 88 -1.21 19.47 3.66
CA GLY A 88 -1.58 20.75 3.04
C GLY A 88 -0.97 21.00 1.66
N ALA A 89 -0.22 20.06 1.08
CA ALA A 89 0.20 20.14 -0.32
C ALA A 89 -1.03 20.24 -1.25
N ARG A 90 -0.87 20.95 -2.37
CA ARG A 90 -1.94 21.14 -3.36
C ARG A 90 -1.47 20.67 -4.73
N LEU A 91 -2.31 19.88 -5.40
CA LEU A 91 -2.17 19.59 -6.82
C LEU A 91 -2.89 20.69 -7.60
N LEU A 92 -2.12 21.45 -8.39
CA LEU A 92 -2.64 22.57 -9.17
C LEU A 92 -3.04 22.08 -10.58
N PRO A 93 -4.11 22.65 -11.17
CA PRO A 93 -4.56 22.33 -12.52
C PRO A 93 -3.62 22.86 -13.61
#